data_AF-A0A7X3K7V2-F1
#
_entry.id   AF-A0A7X3K7V2-F1
#
_cell.length_a   1.000
_cell.length_b   1.000
_cell.length_c   1.000
_cell.angle_alpha   90.00
_cell.angle_beta   90.00
_cell.angle_gamma   90.00
#
_symmetry.space_group_name_H-M   'P 1'
#
loop_
_entity.id
_entity.type
_entity.pdbx_description
1 polymer ?
#
loop_
_entity_poly.entity_id
_entity_poly.type
_entity_poly.pdbx_seq_one_letter_code
_entity_poly.pdbx_strand_id
1 'polypeptide(L)'
;MEKTIGHHTHGSLEERKRALLRDGEFYRSGVAHARAQIKHEARPEVIFHSVLDHATWVLRTRADALLKPTGTSISVLAPYALTALGFIRKRNLGKPALGVAAILGALGWYLQRKRAQQVAY
;
A
#
# COMPACT_ATOMS: atom_id res chain seq x y z
N MET A 1 -51.25 -46.27 31.41
CA MET A 1 -50.10 -45.47 31.86
C MET A 1 -49.80 -44.45 30.77
N GLU A 2 -50.32 -43.25 30.95
CA GLU A 2 -50.31 -42.17 29.97
C GLU A 2 -48.94 -41.49 29.96
N LYS A 3 -48.31 -41.44 28.79
CA LYS A 3 -46.99 -40.83 28.61
C LYS A 3 -47.16 -39.32 28.53
N THR A 4 -46.89 -38.63 29.63
CA THR A 4 -46.88 -37.16 29.70
C THR A 4 -45.80 -36.59 28.77
N ILE A 5 -46.20 -36.21 27.56
CA ILE A 5 -45.42 -35.32 26.68
C ILE A 5 -45.74 -33.90 27.13
N GLY A 6 -44.85 -33.28 27.90
CA GLY A 6 -45.06 -31.92 28.40
C GLY A 6 -43.78 -31.24 28.86
N HIS A 7 -43.35 -30.25 28.08
CA HIS A 7 -42.52 -29.10 28.49
C HIS A 7 -41.06 -29.29 28.95
N HIS A 8 -40.12 -29.36 28.00
CA HIS A 8 -38.69 -29.01 28.22
C HIS A 8 -38.09 -28.09 27.15
N THR A 9 -38.92 -27.38 26.37
CA THR A 9 -38.43 -26.60 25.21
C THR A 9 -38.07 -25.15 25.54
N HIS A 10 -38.63 -24.56 26.61
CA HIS A 10 -38.41 -23.13 26.93
C HIS A 10 -37.05 -22.86 27.60
N GLY A 11 -36.55 -23.76 28.45
CA GLY A 11 -35.22 -23.61 29.06
C GLY A 11 -34.09 -23.67 28.03
N SER A 12 -34.17 -24.61 27.08
CA SER A 12 -33.13 -24.80 26.06
C SER A 12 -33.08 -23.70 24.99
N LEU A 13 -34.21 -23.07 24.66
CA LEU A 13 -34.24 -21.93 23.72
C LEU A 13 -33.65 -20.67 24.36
N GLU A 14 -34.05 -20.35 25.59
CA GLU A 14 -33.56 -19.16 26.31
C GLU A 14 -32.05 -19.28 26.62
N GLU A 15 -31.55 -20.47 26.94
CA GLU A 15 -30.12 -20.74 27.10
C GLU A 15 -29.34 -20.52 25.79
N ARG A 16 -29.85 -21.02 24.65
CA ARG A 16 -29.25 -20.79 23.32
C ARG A 16 -29.26 -19.33 22.93
N LYS A 17 -30.35 -18.62 23.22
CA LYS A 17 -30.46 -17.17 22.97
C LYS A 17 -29.45 -16.38 23.79
N ARG A 18 -29.28 -16.72 25.07
CA ARG A 18 -28.24 -16.11 25.94
C ARG A 18 -26.83 -16.41 25.43
N ALA A 19 -26.56 -17.63 24.97
CA ALA A 19 -25.27 -17.98 24.37
C ALA A 19 -24.97 -17.14 23.11
N LEU A 20 -25.94 -17.02 22.20
CA LEU A 20 -25.78 -16.22 20.97
C LEU A 20 -25.58 -14.73 21.23
N LEU A 21 -26.29 -14.17 22.21
CA LEU A 21 -26.09 -12.78 22.61
C LEU A 21 -24.68 -12.57 23.17
N ARG A 22 -24.21 -13.51 24.00
CA ARG A 22 -22.88 -13.48 24.57
C ARG A 22 -21.80 -13.61 23.48
N ASP A 23 -21.97 -14.49 22.51
CA ASP A 23 -21.07 -14.62 21.36
C ASP A 23 -21.05 -13.35 20.50
N GLY A 24 -22.20 -12.69 20.33
CA GLY A 24 -22.30 -11.40 19.64
C GLY A 24 -21.56 -10.27 20.35
N GLU A 25 -21.63 -10.22 21.69
CA GLU A 25 -20.88 -9.26 22.51
C GLU A 25 -19.37 -9.53 22.47
N PHE A 26 -18.97 -10.81 22.52
CA PHE A 26 -17.57 -11.21 22.36
C PHE A 26 -17.03 -10.87 20.96
N TYR A 27 -17.82 -11.07 19.92
CA TYR A 27 -17.41 -10.73 18.55
C TYR A 27 -17.20 -9.22 18.39
N ARG A 28 -18.13 -8.40 18.88
CA ARG A 28 -18.01 -6.93 18.79
C ARG A 28 -16.81 -6.38 19.56
N SER A 29 -16.59 -6.86 20.78
CA SER A 29 -15.42 -6.47 21.58
C SER A 29 -14.11 -6.97 20.97
N GLY A 30 -14.09 -8.19 20.43
CA GLY A 30 -12.94 -8.76 19.73
C GLY A 30 -12.56 -7.98 18.49
N VAL A 31 -13.52 -7.60 17.63
CA VAL A 31 -13.25 -6.79 16.43
C VAL A 31 -12.77 -5.39 16.80
N ALA A 32 -13.35 -4.76 17.83
CA ALA A 32 -12.91 -3.45 18.30
C ALA A 32 -11.46 -3.50 18.83
N HIS A 33 -11.13 -4.52 19.62
CA HIS A 33 -9.80 -4.73 20.17
C HIS A 33 -8.77 -5.03 19.07
N ALA A 34 -9.09 -5.95 18.15
CA ALA A 34 -8.22 -6.26 17.01
C ALA A 34 -7.96 -5.03 16.14
N ARG A 35 -8.99 -4.21 15.88
CA ARG A 35 -8.83 -2.96 15.13
C ARG A 35 -7.92 -1.96 15.85
N ALA A 36 -8.07 -1.83 17.17
CA ALA A 36 -7.19 -0.97 17.97
C ALA A 36 -5.75 -1.48 17.94
N GLN A 37 -5.54 -2.79 18.12
CA GLN A 37 -4.23 -3.42 18.08
C GLN A 37 -3.56 -3.22 16.71
N ILE A 38 -4.26 -3.50 15.61
CA ILE A 38 -3.74 -3.24 14.26
C ILE A 38 -3.40 -1.77 14.09
N LYS A 39 -4.24 -0.85 14.56
CA LYS A 39 -3.97 0.60 14.44
C LYS A 39 -2.71 1.02 15.24
N HIS A 40 -2.48 0.43 16.40
CA HIS A 40 -1.30 0.70 17.24
C HIS A 40 -0.03 0.01 16.70
N GLU A 41 -0.14 -1.20 16.19
CA GLU A 41 0.99 -1.98 15.65
C GLU A 41 1.38 -1.58 14.23
N ALA A 42 0.42 -1.14 13.41
CA ALA A 42 0.65 -0.82 12.00
C ALA A 42 1.64 0.34 11.78
N ARG A 43 2.05 1.07 12.84
CA ARG A 43 3.03 2.18 12.85
C ARG A 43 3.31 2.67 11.43
N PRO A 44 2.35 3.39 10.84
CA PRO A 44 2.33 3.64 9.40
C PRO A 44 3.61 4.35 8.94
N GLU A 45 4.26 5.07 9.85
CA GLU A 45 5.56 5.66 9.67
C GLU A 45 6.62 4.60 9.30
N VAL A 46 6.69 3.47 10.00
CA VAL A 46 7.69 2.41 9.75
C VAL A 46 7.45 1.72 8.41
N ILE A 47 6.19 1.43 8.08
CA ILE A 47 5.83 0.88 6.77
C ILE A 47 6.21 1.86 5.67
N PHE A 48 5.88 3.14 5.86
CA PHE A 48 6.17 4.19 4.88
C PHE A 48 7.67 4.40 4.68
N HIS A 49 8.46 4.45 5.76
CA HIS A 49 9.92 4.54 5.66
C HIS A 49 10.50 3.32 4.94
N SER A 50 10.04 2.11 5.27
CA SER A 50 10.50 0.89 4.59
C SER A 50 10.20 0.90 3.09
N VAL A 51 8.99 1.34 2.70
CA VAL A 51 8.60 1.48 1.29
C VAL A 51 9.43 2.55 0.60
N LEU A 52 9.64 3.70 1.24
CA LEU A 52 10.44 4.78 0.68
C LEU A 52 11.91 4.40 0.50
N ASP A 53 12.51 3.70 1.47
CA ASP A 53 13.90 3.27 1.40
C ASP A 53 14.10 2.28 0.24
N HIS A 54 13.19 1.32 0.09
CA HIS A 54 13.20 0.37 -1.02
C HIS A 54 12.97 1.06 -2.36
N ALA A 55 12.01 1.99 -2.43
CA ALA A 55 11.75 2.78 -3.63
C ALA A 55 12.99 3.60 -4.03
N THR A 56 13.68 4.21 -3.07
CA THR A 56 14.88 5.02 -3.30
C THR A 56 16.03 4.16 -3.83
N TRP A 57 16.24 2.97 -3.26
CA TRP A 57 17.28 2.05 -3.71
C TRP A 57 17.01 1.52 -5.13
N VAL A 58 15.77 1.13 -5.42
CA VAL A 58 15.36 0.69 -6.77
C VAL A 58 15.48 1.83 -7.77
N LEU A 59 15.05 3.04 -7.41
CA LEU A 59 15.13 4.20 -8.29
C LEU A 59 16.60 4.56 -8.59
N ARG A 60 17.47 4.51 -7.59
CA ARG A 60 18.91 4.76 -7.74
C ARG A 60 19.56 3.72 -8.64
N THR A 61 19.33 2.43 -8.40
CA THR A 61 19.91 1.35 -9.21
C THR A 61 19.41 1.37 -10.66
N ARG A 62 18.14 1.70 -10.89
CA ARG A 62 17.57 1.85 -12.24
C ARG A 62 18.10 3.10 -12.95
N ALA A 63 18.24 4.22 -12.23
CA ALA A 63 18.83 5.43 -12.78
C ALA A 63 20.30 5.19 -13.13
N ASP A 64 21.07 4.50 -12.29
CA ASP A 64 22.49 4.20 -12.54
C ASP A 64 22.60 3.27 -13.75
N ALA A 65 21.75 2.25 -13.86
CA ALA A 65 21.72 1.35 -15.01
C ALA A 65 21.30 2.03 -16.33
N LEU A 66 20.41 3.04 -16.27
CA LEU A 66 20.00 3.82 -17.44
C LEU A 66 21.06 4.83 -17.90
N LEU A 67 21.88 5.31 -16.96
CA LEU A 67 22.87 6.36 -17.18
C LEU A 67 24.28 5.82 -17.48
N LYS A 68 24.62 4.62 -16.99
CA LYS A 68 25.87 3.91 -17.28
C LYS A 68 26.18 3.71 -18.78
N PRO A 69 25.21 3.43 -19.68
CA PRO A 69 25.49 3.34 -21.12
C PRO A 69 25.67 4.70 -21.81
N THR A 70 25.41 5.83 -21.13
CA THR A 70 25.49 7.18 -21.71
C THR A 70 26.71 7.97 -21.24
N GLY A 71 27.52 7.41 -20.32
CA GLY A 71 28.74 8.06 -19.78
C GLY A 71 28.48 9.17 -18.75
N THR A 72 27.22 9.43 -18.39
CA THR A 72 26.82 10.51 -17.46
C THR A 72 26.45 9.89 -16.12
N SER A 73 26.96 10.38 -14.98
CA SER A 73 26.62 9.81 -13.66
C SER A 73 25.42 10.50 -13.00
N ILE A 74 24.67 9.78 -12.16
CA ILE A 74 23.59 10.35 -11.33
C ILE A 74 24.09 11.56 -10.54
N SER A 75 25.32 11.53 -10.05
CA SER A 75 25.91 12.60 -9.25
C SER A 75 25.98 13.94 -9.99
N VAL A 76 26.10 13.94 -11.32
CA VAL A 76 26.14 15.15 -12.14
C VAL A 76 24.73 15.70 -12.39
N LEU A 77 23.73 14.83 -12.56
CA LEU A 77 22.35 15.24 -12.84
C LEU A 77 21.54 15.54 -11.58
N ALA A 78 21.89 14.93 -10.44
CA ALA A 78 21.22 15.09 -9.16
C ALA A 78 21.00 16.56 -8.74
N PRO A 79 22.01 17.45 -8.76
CA PRO A 79 21.80 18.85 -8.36
C PRO A 79 20.79 19.58 -9.27
N TYR A 80 20.73 19.26 -10.57
CA TYR A 80 19.77 19.83 -11.50
C TYR A 80 18.36 19.22 -11.35
N ALA A 81 18.28 17.92 -11.11
CA ALA A 81 17.00 17.25 -10.83
C ALA A 81 16.39 17.75 -9.52
N LEU A 82 17.19 17.94 -8.48
CA LEU A 82 16.75 18.44 -7.17
C LEU A 82 16.27 19.89 -7.25
N THR A 83 16.95 20.75 -8.03
CA THR A 83 16.52 22.14 -8.24
C THR A 83 15.24 22.22 -9.05
N ALA A 84 15.09 21.41 -10.11
CA ALA A 84 13.85 21.33 -10.87
C ALA A 84 12.67 20.84 -10.00
N LEU A 85 12.88 19.80 -9.19
CA LEU A 85 11.89 19.31 -8.23
C LEU A 85 11.51 20.37 -7.19
N GLY A 86 12.50 21.07 -6.64
CA GLY A 86 12.28 22.14 -5.68
C GLY A 86 11.48 23.31 -6.27
N PHE A 87 11.76 23.67 -7.52
CA PHE A 87 11.03 24.71 -8.25
C PHE A 87 9.56 24.32 -8.51
N ILE A 88 9.32 23.07 -8.91
CA ILE A 88 7.98 22.53 -9.12
C ILE A 88 7.17 22.52 -7.81
N ARG A 89 7.79 22.07 -6.71
CA ARG A 89 7.17 22.02 -5.38
C ARG A 89 6.84 23.42 -4.85
N LYS A 90 7.75 24.38 -4.96
CA LYS A 90 7.57 25.74 -4.41
C LYS A 90 6.45 26.52 -5.09
N ARG A 91 6.21 26.25 -6.38
CA ARG A 91 5.25 27.03 -7.19
C ARG A 91 3.85 26.41 -7.24
N ASN A 92 3.56 25.39 -6.43
CA ASN A 92 2.28 24.64 -6.45
C ASN A 92 1.85 24.18 -7.86
N LEU A 93 2.83 23.88 -8.72
CA LEU A 93 2.61 23.42 -10.10
C LEU A 93 2.25 21.92 -10.16
N GLY A 94 1.60 21.38 -9.12
CA GLY A 94 1.30 19.95 -9.01
C GLY A 94 0.46 19.41 -10.18
N LYS A 95 -0.51 20.20 -10.66
CA LYS A 95 -1.38 19.82 -11.80
C LYS A 95 -0.59 19.67 -13.12
N PRO A 96 0.19 20.67 -13.57
CA PRO A 96 0.99 20.52 -14.80
C PRO A 96 2.16 19.55 -14.63
N ALA A 97 2.78 19.48 -13.45
CA ALA A 97 3.88 18.56 -13.20
C ALA A 97 3.45 17.09 -13.29
N LEU A 98 2.22 16.75 -12.84
CA LEU A 98 1.66 15.41 -13.03
C LEU A 98 1.47 15.07 -14.51
N GLY A 99 0.99 16.01 -15.32
CA GLY A 99 0.86 15.81 -16.77
C GLY A 99 2.21 15.55 -17.44
N VAL A 100 3.22 16.36 -17.12
CA VAL A 100 4.58 16.18 -17.66
C VAL A 100 5.20 14.87 -17.17
N ALA A 101 5.05 14.54 -15.90
CA ALA A 101 5.56 13.28 -15.34
C ALA A 101 4.90 12.05 -16.01
N ALA A 102 3.60 12.10 -16.27
CA ALA A 102 2.89 11.03 -16.98
C ALA A 102 3.42 10.86 -18.42
N ILE A 103 3.65 11.96 -19.14
CA ILE A 103 4.20 11.93 -20.51
C ILE A 103 5.62 11.37 -20.51
N LEU A 104 6.48 11.85 -19.60
CA LEU A 104 7.85 11.34 -19.47
C LEU A 104 7.88 9.85 -19.08
N GLY A 105 6.96 9.42 -18.20
CA GLY A 105 6.80 8.02 -17.83
C GLY A 105 6.36 7.14 -19.01
N ALA A 106 5.39 7.61 -19.81
CA ALA A 106 4.93 6.90 -21.00
C ALA A 106 6.04 6.78 -22.06
N LEU A 107 6.82 7.84 -22.27
CA LEU A 107 7.97 7.84 -23.17
C LEU A 107 9.07 6.89 -22.68
N GLY A 108 9.38 6.90 -21.39
CA GLY A 108 10.33 5.97 -20.78
C GLY A 108 9.90 4.51 -20.95
N TRP A 109 8.62 4.21 -20.70
CA TRP A 109 8.06 2.87 -20.90
C TRP A 109 8.10 2.43 -22.37
N TYR A 110 7.78 3.33 -23.30
CA TYR A 110 7.82 3.04 -24.74
C TYR A 110 9.24 2.72 -25.23
N LEU A 111 10.23 3.51 -24.80
CA LEU A 111 11.64 3.25 -25.12
C LEU A 111 12.16 1.96 -24.49
N GLN A 112 11.77 1.66 -23.25
CA GLN A 112 12.11 0.41 -22.58
C GLN A 112 11.49 -0.80 -23.28
N ARG A 113 10.24 -0.69 -23.75
CA ARG A 113 9.56 -1.74 -24.52
C ARG A 113 10.28 -2.03 -25.85
N LYS A 114 10.73 -0.98 -26.55
CA LYS A 114 11.53 -1.13 -27.78
C LYS A 114 12.87 -1.81 -27.51
N ARG A 115 13.57 -1.43 -26.43
CA ARG A 115 14.85 -2.05 -26.04
C ARG A 115 14.67 -3.51 -25.63
N ALA A 116 13.63 -3.85 -24.89
CA ALA A 116 13.32 -5.22 -24.49
C ALA A 116 13.03 -6.14 -25.68
N GLN A 117 12.48 -5.61 -26.78
CA GLN A 117 12.27 -6.36 -28.03
C GLN A 117 13.56 -6.57 -28.82
N GLN A 118 14.53 -5.67 -28.72
CA GLN A 118 15.83 -5.77 -29.42
C GLN A 118 16.80 -6.77 -28.77
N VAL A 119 16.63 -7.08 -27.49
CA VAL A 119 17.46 -8.07 -26.77
C VAL A 119 16.94 -9.51 -26.98
N ALA A 120 15.74 -9.67 -27.55
CA ALA A 120 15.09 -10.96 -27.79
C ALA A 120 15.28 -11.50 -29.23
N TYR A 121 16.18 -10.89 -30.02
CA TYR A 121 16.58 -11.33 -31.37
C TYR A 121 18.11 -11.44 -31.40
#